data_AF-A0A6G6W2X9-F1
#
_entry.id   AF-A0A6G6W2X9-F1
#
_cell.length_a   1.000
_cell.length_b   1.000
_cell.length_c   1.000
_cell.angle_alpha   90.00
_cell.angle_beta   90.00
_cell.angle_gamma   90.00
#
_symmetry.space_group_name_H-M   'P 1'
#
loop_
_entity.id
_entity.type
_entity.pdbx_description
1 polymer ?
#
loop_
_entity_poly.entity_id
_entity_poly.type
_entity_poly.pdbx_seq_one_letter_code
_entity_poly.pdbx_strand_id
1 'polypeptide(L)'
;MPEKDDALVKQVISKYGPTLDLVNRPQELIEILRNVKFDDQDGGLNPCAGAPPAPPPPGPTSLQFDETQLVDVMKEVFALSKAVEQNTKQLKAIRKQLG
;
A
#
# COMPACT_ATOMS: atom_id res chain seq x y z
N MET A 1 -19.83 -11.99 17.58
CA MET A 1 -19.46 -10.61 17.21
C MET A 1 -20.11 -10.20 15.88
N PRO A 2 -21.45 -10.07 15.78
CA PRO A 2 -22.09 -9.54 14.56
C PRO A 2 -22.32 -8.00 14.58
N GLU A 3 -22.28 -7.37 15.75
CA GLU A 3 -22.78 -6.00 15.95
C GLU A 3 -21.89 -4.90 15.33
N LYS A 4 -20.56 -5.14 15.24
CA LYS A 4 -19.61 -4.20 14.61
C LYS A 4 -19.76 -4.15 13.09
N ASP A 5 -19.97 -5.31 12.47
CA ASP A 5 -20.14 -5.41 11.02
C ASP A 5 -21.45 -4.76 10.58
N ASP A 6 -22.52 -4.94 11.36
CA ASP A 6 -23.80 -4.27 11.14
C ASP A 6 -23.69 -2.74 11.21
N ALA A 7 -22.86 -2.21 12.11
CA ALA A 7 -22.62 -0.78 12.22
C ALA A 7 -21.83 -0.24 11.00
N LEU A 8 -20.81 -0.97 10.53
CA LEU A 8 -20.06 -0.63 9.33
C LEU A 8 -20.95 -0.67 8.08
N VAL A 9 -21.78 -1.71 7.93
CA VAL A 9 -22.73 -1.83 6.82
C VAL A 9 -23.71 -0.66 6.83
N LYS A 10 -24.26 -0.28 7.99
CA LYS A 10 -25.12 0.91 8.11
C LYS A 10 -24.39 2.21 7.72
N GLN A 11 -23.12 2.34 8.08
CA GLN A 11 -22.31 3.50 7.70
C GLN A 11 -22.09 3.58 6.19
N VAL A 12 -21.81 2.45 5.54
CA VAL A 12 -21.67 2.37 4.08
C VAL A 12 -22.98 2.72 3.39
N ILE A 13 -24.10 2.15 3.85
CA ILE A 13 -25.43 2.43 3.29
C ILE A 13 -25.79 3.92 3.47
N SER A 14 -25.48 4.52 4.62
CA SER A 14 -25.73 5.94 4.88
C SER A 14 -24.97 6.86 3.92
N LYS A 15 -23.73 6.48 3.58
CA LYS A 15 -22.84 7.33 2.77
C LYS A 15 -23.00 7.13 1.25
N TYR A 16 -23.19 5.88 0.81
CA TYR A 16 -23.20 5.52 -0.62
C TYR A 16 -24.58 5.05 -1.12
N GLY A 17 -25.54 4.88 -0.21
CA GLY A 17 -26.89 4.41 -0.51
C GLY A 17 -27.05 2.88 -0.44
N PRO A 18 -28.29 2.38 -0.53
CA PRO A 18 -28.60 0.95 -0.43
C PRO A 18 -28.22 0.16 -1.70
N THR A 19 -27.89 0.81 -2.81
CA THR A 19 -27.54 0.17 -4.08
C THR A 19 -26.40 0.93 -4.74
N LEU A 20 -25.30 0.23 -5.04
CA LEU A 20 -24.21 0.79 -5.82
C LEU A 20 -24.48 0.63 -7.32
N ASP A 21 -24.34 1.74 -8.06
CA ASP A 21 -24.34 1.73 -9.52
C ASP A 21 -22.91 1.70 -10.04
N LEU A 22 -22.42 0.49 -10.30
CA LEU A 22 -21.05 0.27 -10.77
C LEU A 22 -20.84 0.62 -12.24
N VAL A 23 -21.91 0.82 -13.03
CA VAL A 23 -21.81 1.20 -14.44
C VAL A 23 -21.43 2.67 -14.56
N ASN A 24 -22.11 3.51 -13.78
CA ASN A 24 -21.89 4.95 -13.83
C ASN A 24 -20.86 5.43 -12.79
N ARG A 25 -20.71 4.72 -11.66
CA ARG A 25 -19.89 5.16 -10.51
C ARG A 25 -19.06 4.02 -9.87
N PRO A 26 -18.20 3.33 -10.63
CA PRO A 26 -17.39 2.23 -10.09
C PRO A 26 -16.42 2.64 -8.98
N GLN A 27 -16.00 3.91 -8.94
CA GLN A 27 -15.10 4.45 -7.92
C GLN A 27 -15.65 4.35 -6.49
N GLU A 28 -16.98 4.37 -6.31
CA GLU A 28 -17.59 4.30 -4.98
C GLU A 28 -17.28 2.95 -4.30
N LEU A 29 -17.22 1.86 -5.07
CA LEU A 29 -16.82 0.55 -4.55
C LEU A 29 -15.37 0.54 -4.10
N ILE A 30 -14.48 1.15 -4.90
CA ILE A 30 -13.05 1.23 -4.58
C ILE A 30 -12.83 2.04 -3.30
N GLU A 31 -13.57 3.12 -3.11
CA GLU A 31 -13.51 3.93 -1.89
C GLU A 31 -14.03 3.20 -0.67
N ILE A 32 -15.10 2.41 -0.79
CA ILE A 32 -15.60 1.56 0.30
C ILE A 32 -14.53 0.57 0.73
N LEU A 33 -13.92 -0.15 -0.23
CA LEU A 33 -12.89 -1.16 0.06
C LEU A 33 -11.61 -0.58 0.67
N ARG A 34 -11.26 0.67 0.34
CA ARG A 34 -10.10 1.35 0.93
C ARG A 34 -10.34 1.80 2.37
N ASN A 35 -11.57 2.23 2.68
CA ASN A 35 -11.89 2.91 3.93
C ASN A 35 -12.53 1.99 4.96
N VAL A 36 -13.19 0.91 4.53
CA VAL A 36 -13.84 -0.06 5.42
C VAL A 36 -12.87 -1.19 5.69
N LYS A 37 -12.32 -1.22 6.90
CA LYS A 37 -11.61 -2.38 7.42
C LYS A 37 -12.56 -3.14 8.33
N PHE A 38 -12.93 -4.35 7.92
CA PHE A 38 -13.54 -5.30 8.85
C PHE A 38 -12.45 -5.69 9.84
N ASP A 39 -12.79 -5.61 11.12
CA ASP A 39 -11.89 -5.87 12.25
C ASP A 39 -11.69 -7.39 12.36
N ASP A 40 -11.17 -8.01 11.30
CA ASP A 40 -10.53 -9.31 11.38
C ASP A 40 -9.20 -9.07 12.08
N GLN A 41 -8.99 -9.76 13.20
CA GLN A 41 -7.79 -9.67 14.01
C GLN A 41 -6.55 -10.12 13.23
N ASP A 42 -5.98 -9.21 12.43
CA ASP A 42 -4.57 -9.23 12.08
C ASP A 42 -4.05 -7.79 11.95
N GLY A 43 -3.63 -7.22 13.09
CA GLY A 43 -2.54 -6.24 13.12
C GLY A 43 -2.84 -4.74 12.94
N GLY A 44 -4.06 -4.24 13.16
CA GLY A 44 -4.35 -2.80 13.06
C GLY A 44 -4.97 -2.20 14.33
N LEU A 45 -4.19 -1.47 15.13
CA LEU A 45 -4.66 -0.74 16.32
C LEU A 45 -5.85 0.20 16.01
N ASN A 46 -7.01 -0.08 16.62
CA ASN A 46 -8.13 0.86 16.72
C ASN A 46 -7.93 1.79 17.93
N PRO A 47 -7.91 3.13 17.79
CA PRO A 47 -8.06 4.03 18.93
C PRO A 47 -9.51 4.56 18.98
N CYS A 48 -10.24 4.27 20.05
CA CYS A 48 -11.09 5.25 20.77
C CYS A 48 -11.98 4.58 21.82
N ALA A 49 -11.69 4.83 23.10
CA ALA A 49 -12.70 5.02 24.14
C ALA A 49 -12.10 5.83 25.32
N GLY A 50 -12.45 7.12 25.40
CA GLY A 50 -12.62 7.87 26.66
C GLY A 50 -11.42 8.16 27.58
N ALA A 51 -10.58 9.12 27.21
CA ALA A 51 -9.81 9.93 28.17
C ALA A 51 -9.41 11.27 27.50
N PRO A 52 -9.35 12.42 28.21
CA PRO A 52 -8.69 13.61 27.68
C PRO A 52 -7.24 13.24 27.31
N PRO A 53 -6.73 13.66 26.14
CA PRO A 53 -5.45 13.18 25.66
C PRO A 53 -4.36 13.56 26.66
N ALA A 54 -3.69 12.56 27.24
CA ALA A 54 -2.45 12.79 27.94
C ALA A 54 -1.48 13.49 26.96
N PRO A 55 -0.65 14.44 27.41
CA PRO A 55 0.38 15.00 26.55
C PRO A 55 1.16 13.83 25.96
N PRO A 56 1.34 13.79 24.63
CA PRO A 56 1.97 12.65 24.00
C PRO A 56 3.34 12.45 24.66
N PRO A 57 3.69 11.22 25.08
CA PRO A 57 5.08 10.95 25.43
C PRO A 57 5.93 11.38 24.21
N PRO A 58 7.14 11.94 24.42
CA PRO A 58 8.05 12.20 23.30
C PRO A 58 8.09 10.92 22.48
N GLY A 59 7.57 11.01 21.26
CA GLY A 59 7.37 9.84 20.42
C GLY A 59 8.69 9.09 20.31
N PRO A 60 8.68 7.75 20.17
CA PRO A 60 9.89 7.06 19.81
C PRO A 60 10.42 7.82 18.58
N THR A 61 11.62 8.39 18.68
CA THR A 61 12.33 8.95 17.54
C THR A 61 12.15 7.92 16.44
N SER A 62 11.29 8.22 15.46
CA SER A 62 10.97 7.28 14.41
C SER A 62 12.32 6.77 13.93
N LEU A 63 12.56 5.47 14.15
CA LEU A 63 13.47 4.75 13.30
C LEU A 63 12.95 5.06 11.91
N GLN A 64 13.59 6.03 11.26
CA GLN A 64 13.42 6.32 9.86
C GLN A 64 13.94 5.05 9.19
N PHE A 65 13.07 4.04 9.13
CA PHE A 65 13.22 3.02 8.13
C PHE A 65 13.19 3.80 6.84
N ASP A 66 14.36 3.86 6.22
CA ASP A 66 14.61 4.43 4.91
C ASP A 66 13.67 3.70 3.96
N GLU A 67 12.44 4.19 3.87
CA GLU A 67 11.35 3.53 3.17
C GLU A 67 11.74 3.58 1.71
N THR A 68 12.30 2.48 1.22
CA THR A 68 12.85 2.39 -0.12
C THR A 68 11.72 2.72 -1.08
N GLN A 69 11.77 3.90 -1.68
CA GLN A 69 10.71 4.35 -2.57
C GLN A 69 10.74 3.48 -3.82
N LEU A 70 9.55 3.18 -4.36
CA LEU A 70 9.42 2.46 -5.63
C LEU A 70 10.30 3.06 -6.74
N VAL A 71 10.48 4.39 -6.71
CA VAL A 71 11.35 5.13 -7.63
C VAL A 71 12.80 4.67 -7.55
N ASP A 72 13.32 4.39 -6.36
CA ASP A 72 14.71 3.98 -6.18
C ASP A 72 14.92 2.53 -6.61
N VAL A 73 13.94 1.66 -6.37
CA VAL A 73 13.92 0.29 -6.95
C VAL A 73 13.96 0.34 -8.47
N MET A 74 13.13 1.21 -9.10
CA MET A 74 13.10 1.34 -10.56
C MET A 74 14.42 1.86 -11.14
N LYS A 75 15.07 2.81 -10.47
CA LYS A 75 16.40 3.29 -10.88
C LYS A 75 17.42 2.16 -10.86
N GLU A 76 17.43 1.35 -9.80
CA GLU A 76 18.39 0.26 -9.65
C GLU A 76 18.15 -0.84 -10.69
N VAL A 77 16.89 -1.19 -10.96
CA VAL A 77 16.52 -2.14 -12.03
C VAL A 77 16.98 -1.62 -13.41
N PHE A 78 16.83 -0.32 -13.67
CA PHE A 78 17.30 0.26 -14.92
C PHE A 78 18.83 0.25 -15.04
N ALA A 79 19.55 0.56 -13.96
CA ALA A 79 21.01 0.48 -13.92
C ALA A 79 21.50 -0.96 -14.18
N LEU A 80 20.87 -1.94 -13.53
CA LEU A 80 21.17 -3.36 -13.73
C LEU A 80 20.92 -3.79 -15.18
N SER A 81 19.79 -3.37 -15.78
CA SER A 81 19.47 -3.67 -17.18
C SER A 81 20.56 -3.17 -18.14
N LYS A 82 21.04 -1.93 -17.94
CA LYS A 82 22.15 -1.39 -18.74
C LYS A 82 23.45 -2.17 -18.55
N ALA A 83 23.79 -2.56 -17.32
CA ALA A 83 25.00 -3.33 -17.05
C ALA A 83 24.96 -4.71 -17.74
N VAL A 84 23.82 -5.39 -17.71
CA VAL A 84 23.62 -6.68 -18.41
C VAL A 84 23.77 -6.52 -19.92
N GLU A 85 23.21 -5.45 -20.49
CA GLU A 85 23.33 -5.18 -21.93
C GLU A 85 24.79 -4.95 -22.35
N GLN A 86 25.54 -4.17 -21.57
CA GLN A 86 26.96 -3.91 -21.81
C GLN A 86 27.80 -5.19 -21.69
N ASN A 87 27.60 -5.97 -20.64
CA ASN A 87 28.29 -7.26 -20.47
C ASN A 87 27.99 -8.22 -21.63
N THR A 88 26.74 -8.27 -22.09
CA THR A 88 26.35 -9.09 -23.24
C THR A 88 27.09 -8.65 -24.51
N LYS A 89 27.22 -7.34 -24.75
CA LYS A 89 27.98 -6.80 -25.89
C LYS A 89 29.47 -7.16 -25.79
N GLN A 90 30.07 -7.02 -24.61
CA GLN A 90 31.47 -7.38 -24.38
C GLN A 90 31.73 -8.88 -24.57
N LEU A 91 30.86 -9.75 -24.04
CA LEU A 91 30.95 -11.19 -24.24
C LEU A 91 30.86 -11.58 -25.72
N LYS A 92 29.96 -10.94 -26.49
CA LYS A 92 29.89 -11.14 -27.94
C LYS A 92 31.17 -10.70 -28.65
N ALA A 93 31.76 -9.57 -28.24
CA ALA A 93 33.01 -9.07 -28.82
C ALA A 93 34.19 -10.01 -28.52
N ILE A 94 34.33 -10.46 -27.27
CA ILE A 94 35.36 -11.42 -26.85
C ILE A 94 35.20 -12.74 -27.60
N ARG A 95 33.97 -13.27 -27.71
CA ARG A 95 33.69 -14.50 -28.45
C ARG A 95 34.07 -14.38 -29.94
N LYS A 96 33.90 -13.20 -30.55
CA LYS A 96 34.31 -12.93 -31.93
C LYS A 96 35.84 -12.82 -32.10
N GLN A 97 36.58 -12.52 -31.03
CA GLN A 97 38.05 -12.47 -31.06
C GLN A 97 38.70 -13.84 -30.82
N LEU A 98 37.97 -14.77 -30.18
CA LEU A 98 38.45 -16.11 -29.81
C LEU A 98 38.01 -17.22 -30.77
N GLY A 99 37.11 -16.95 -31.71
CA GLY A 99 36.72 -17.85 -32.79
C GLY A 99 37.13 -17.29 -34.15
#